data_AF-A0A7I7Q4P5-F1
#
_entry.id   AF-A0A7I7Q4P5-F1
#
_cell.length_a   1.000
_cell.length_b   1.000
_cell.length_c   1.000
_cell.angle_alpha   90.00
_cell.angle_beta   90.00
_cell.angle_gamma   90.00
#
_symmetry.space_group_name_H-M   'P 1'
#
loop_
_entity.id
_entity.type
_entity.pdbx_description
1 polymer ?
#
loop_
_entity_poly.entity_id
_entity_poly.type
_entity_poly.pdbx_seq_one_letter_code
_entity_poly.pdbx_strand_id
1 'polypeptide(L)'
;MSDIKIDVEQLTTSGRHVSGQAEDLAAGFLTADNRMEAAQYGWAGASAAALSTRAARWLPVSQALVGWVGDHGFALQDAAVAHAAAEAQRAQALADVAARAAALSGRG
;
A
#
# COMPACT_ATOMS: atom_id res chain seq x y z
N MET A 1 23.78 -8.59 13.29
CA MET A 1 22.51 -8.43 12.55
C MET A 1 21.46 -8.11 13.59
N SER A 2 20.99 -6.88 13.65
CA SER A 2 19.97 -6.46 14.61
C SER A 2 18.67 -7.19 14.30
N ASP A 3 18.06 -7.76 15.34
CA ASP A 3 16.79 -8.49 15.24
C ASP A 3 15.69 -7.49 14.85
N ILE A 4 15.15 -7.63 13.63
CA ILE A 4 14.06 -6.79 13.14
C ILE A 4 12.77 -7.33 13.74
N LYS A 5 12.25 -6.61 14.74
CA LYS A 5 10.94 -6.91 15.33
C LYS A 5 9.87 -6.19 14.49
N ILE A 6 9.11 -6.94 13.71
CA ILE A 6 8.01 -6.39 12.91
C ILE A 6 6.75 -6.38 13.77
N ASP A 7 6.13 -5.22 13.89
CA ASP A 7 4.83 -5.05 14.52
C ASP A 7 3.73 -5.15 13.45
N VAL A 8 2.98 -6.27 13.49
CA VAL A 8 1.91 -6.57 12.51
C VAL A 8 0.75 -5.59 12.62
N GLU A 9 0.46 -5.07 13.81
CA GLU A 9 -0.62 -4.10 14.02
C GLU A 9 -0.25 -2.74 13.42
N GLN A 10 1.00 -2.31 13.63
CA GLN A 10 1.53 -1.10 13.00
C GLN A 10 1.58 -1.23 11.48
N LEU A 11 1.95 -2.39 10.97
CA LEU A 11 2.01 -2.64 9.53
C LEU A 11 0.61 -2.61 8.89
N THR A 12 -0.39 -3.24 9.55
CA THR A 12 -1.79 -3.21 9.13
C THR A 12 -2.38 -1.80 9.18
N THR A 13 -2.07 -1.05 10.23
CA THR A 13 -2.54 0.34 10.41
C THR A 13 -1.92 1.25 9.35
N SER A 14 -0.63 1.09 9.08
CA SER A 14 0.08 1.82 8.02
C SER A 14 -0.48 1.49 6.64
N GLY A 15 -0.76 0.20 6.37
CA GLY A 15 -1.40 -0.23 5.11
C GLY A 15 -2.76 0.43 4.90
N ARG A 16 -3.64 0.42 5.91
CA ARG A 16 -4.93 1.13 5.85
C ARG A 16 -4.76 2.64 5.67
N HIS A 17 -3.80 3.24 6.35
CA HIS A 17 -3.52 4.67 6.21
C HIS A 17 -3.12 5.04 4.78
N VAL A 18 -2.20 4.29 4.18
CA VAL A 18 -1.76 4.49 2.79
C VAL A 18 -2.90 4.26 1.80
N SER A 19 -3.76 3.26 2.02
CA SER A 19 -4.97 3.08 1.19
C SER A 19 -5.90 4.30 1.26
N GLY A 20 -6.13 4.87 2.44
CA GLY A 20 -6.88 6.13 2.57
C GLY A 20 -6.22 7.30 1.83
N GLN A 21 -4.90 7.41 1.88
CA GLN A 21 -4.17 8.42 1.10
C GLN A 21 -4.32 8.22 -0.42
N ALA A 22 -4.41 6.96 -0.89
CA ALA A 22 -4.67 6.67 -2.30
C ALA A 22 -6.07 7.15 -2.73
N GLU A 23 -7.07 6.97 -1.87
CA GLU A 23 -8.44 7.45 -2.09
C GLU A 23 -8.50 8.99 -2.14
N ASP A 24 -7.87 9.66 -1.18
CA ASP A 24 -7.77 11.13 -1.15
C ASP A 24 -7.05 11.66 -2.39
N LEU A 25 -5.97 10.99 -2.81
CA LEU A 25 -5.21 11.34 -4.01
C LEU A 25 -6.06 11.17 -5.27
N ALA A 26 -6.84 10.10 -5.37
CA ALA A 26 -7.76 9.88 -6.48
C ALA A 26 -8.84 10.98 -6.56
N ALA A 27 -9.43 11.35 -5.43
CA ALA A 27 -10.41 12.44 -5.36
C ALA A 27 -9.79 13.80 -5.75
N GLY A 28 -8.56 14.07 -5.30
CA GLY A 28 -7.80 15.25 -5.67
C GLY A 28 -7.50 15.32 -7.17
N PHE A 29 -7.06 14.21 -7.76
CA PHE A 29 -6.79 14.13 -9.20
C PHE A 29 -8.06 14.28 -10.03
N LEU A 30 -9.17 13.64 -9.66
CA LEU A 30 -10.46 13.82 -10.33
C LEU A 30 -10.91 15.29 -10.32
N THR A 31 -10.73 15.97 -9.18
CA THR A 31 -11.05 17.40 -9.06
C THR A 31 -10.18 18.25 -9.99
N ALA A 32 -8.89 17.94 -10.10
CA ALA A 32 -7.97 18.63 -10.99
C ALA A 32 -8.30 18.36 -12.47
N ASP A 33 -8.64 17.13 -12.83
CA ASP A 33 -9.05 16.72 -14.17
C ASP A 33 -10.28 17.52 -14.62
N ASN A 34 -11.31 17.61 -13.78
CA ASN A 34 -12.52 18.39 -14.05
C ASN A 34 -12.21 19.89 -14.26
N ARG A 35 -11.30 20.45 -13.46
CA ARG A 35 -10.87 21.86 -13.62
C ARG A 35 -10.10 22.08 -14.92
N MET A 36 -9.24 21.13 -15.30
CA MET A 36 -8.49 21.19 -16.53
C MET A 36 -9.40 21.06 -17.75
N GLU A 37 -10.41 20.19 -17.70
CA GLU A 37 -11.44 20.07 -18.73
C GLU A 37 -12.24 21.36 -18.87
N ALA A 38 -12.74 21.91 -17.76
CA ALA A 38 -13.48 23.17 -17.76
C ALA A 38 -12.64 24.35 -18.30
N ALA A 39 -11.34 24.37 -18.03
CA ALA A 39 -10.45 25.41 -18.54
C ALA A 39 -10.28 25.35 -20.06
N GLN A 40 -10.51 24.22 -20.73
CA GLN A 40 -10.29 24.10 -22.19
C GLN A 40 -11.16 25.09 -22.99
N TYR A 41 -12.36 25.39 -22.51
CA TYR A 41 -13.32 26.24 -23.23
C TYR A 41 -12.95 27.74 -23.25
N GLY A 42 -11.99 28.18 -22.43
CA GLY A 42 -11.60 29.60 -22.33
C GLY A 42 -10.30 29.97 -23.07
N TRP A 43 -9.64 29.00 -23.71
CA TRP A 43 -8.28 29.17 -24.24
C TRP A 43 -8.30 29.05 -25.77
N ALA A 44 -7.43 29.80 -26.45
CA ALA A 44 -7.32 29.79 -27.91
C ALA A 44 -5.86 29.74 -28.38
N GLY A 45 -5.64 29.25 -29.60
CA GLY A 45 -4.32 29.23 -30.24
C GLY A 45 -3.27 28.45 -29.45
N ALA A 46 -2.07 29.01 -29.32
CA ALA A 46 -0.93 28.36 -28.64
C ALA A 46 -1.23 27.99 -27.18
N SER A 47 -2.04 28.80 -26.49
CA SER A 47 -2.48 28.56 -25.13
C SER A 47 -3.36 27.30 -25.02
N ALA A 48 -4.31 27.11 -25.94
CA ALA A 48 -5.13 25.89 -25.98
C ALA A 48 -4.27 24.65 -26.28
N ALA A 49 -3.32 24.75 -27.22
CA ALA A 49 -2.41 23.67 -27.54
C ALA A 49 -1.51 23.27 -26.36
N ALA A 50 -1.01 24.26 -25.60
CA ALA A 50 -0.22 24.02 -24.40
C ALA A 50 -1.04 23.33 -23.30
N LEU A 51 -2.29 23.76 -23.08
CA LEU A 51 -3.20 23.14 -22.11
C LEU A 51 -3.53 21.69 -22.49
N SER A 52 -3.88 21.44 -23.76
CA SER A 52 -4.14 20.08 -24.27
C SER A 52 -2.92 19.16 -24.08
N THR A 53 -1.72 19.65 -24.40
CA THR A 53 -0.47 18.91 -24.20
C THR A 53 -0.21 18.63 -22.70
N ARG A 54 -0.52 19.58 -21.82
CA ARG A 54 -0.41 19.40 -20.37
C ARG A 54 -1.40 18.35 -19.87
N ALA A 55 -2.64 18.37 -20.36
CA ALA A 55 -3.69 17.41 -20.03
C ALA A 55 -3.36 15.99 -20.47
N ALA A 56 -2.86 15.83 -21.70
CA ALA A 56 -2.43 14.54 -22.22
C ALA A 56 -1.31 13.89 -21.38
N ARG A 57 -0.42 14.69 -20.79
CA ARG A 57 0.62 14.20 -19.87
C ARG A 57 0.12 13.98 -18.45
N TRP A 58 -0.83 14.78 -18.00
CA TRP A 58 -1.32 14.76 -16.63
C TRP A 58 -2.08 13.48 -16.30
N LEU A 59 -3.05 13.11 -17.14
CA LEU A 59 -3.93 11.96 -16.91
C LEU A 59 -3.19 10.62 -16.68
N PRO A 60 -2.23 10.20 -17.53
CA PRO A 60 -1.53 8.94 -17.29
C PRO A 60 -0.66 8.99 -16.03
N VAL A 61 -0.09 10.15 -15.69
CA VAL A 61 0.76 10.32 -14.50
C VAL A 61 -0.08 10.28 -13.23
N SER A 62 -1.23 10.95 -13.20
CA SER A 62 -2.13 10.93 -12.04
C SER A 62 -2.65 9.52 -11.77
N GLN A 63 -3.06 8.80 -12.81
CA GLN A 63 -3.50 7.41 -12.71
C GLN A 63 -2.39 6.48 -12.20
N ALA A 64 -1.16 6.62 -12.73
CA ALA A 64 -0.02 5.83 -12.26
C ALA A 64 0.30 6.09 -10.78
N LEU A 65 0.24 7.35 -10.34
CA LEU A 65 0.50 7.72 -8.95
C LEU A 65 -0.55 7.13 -7.99
N VAL A 66 -1.84 7.20 -8.34
CA VAL A 66 -2.90 6.57 -7.55
C VAL A 66 -2.68 5.05 -7.46
N GLY A 67 -2.35 4.41 -8.58
CA GLY A 67 -2.03 2.99 -8.63
C GLY A 67 -0.88 2.62 -7.69
N TRP A 68 0.26 3.32 -7.80
CA TRP A 68 1.44 3.03 -6.97
C TRP A 68 1.20 3.20 -5.48
N VAL A 69 0.46 4.23 -5.07
CA VAL A 69 0.12 4.44 -3.66
C VAL A 69 -0.85 3.36 -3.18
N GLY A 70 -1.84 2.99 -3.99
CA GLY A 70 -2.74 1.88 -3.71
C GLY A 70 -2.01 0.55 -3.55
N ASP A 71 -1.15 0.21 -4.51
CA ASP A 71 -0.31 -0.99 -4.50
C ASP A 71 0.59 -1.04 -3.27
N HIS A 72 1.13 0.10 -2.83
CA HIS A 72 1.92 0.17 -1.60
C HIS A 72 1.07 -0.15 -0.37
N GLY A 73 -0.15 0.41 -0.30
CA GLY A 73 -1.09 0.12 0.78
C GLY A 73 -1.45 -1.36 0.86
N PHE A 74 -1.67 -2.01 -0.28
CA PHE A 74 -1.92 -3.46 -0.35
C PHE A 74 -0.71 -4.28 0.04
N ALA A 75 0.49 -3.93 -0.45
CA ALA A 75 1.72 -4.64 -0.12
C ALA A 75 2.02 -4.64 1.40
N LEU A 76 1.73 -3.54 2.11
CA LEU A 76 1.86 -3.50 3.57
C LEU A 76 0.87 -4.46 4.26
N GLN A 77 -0.37 -4.51 3.77
CA GLN A 77 -1.39 -5.42 4.32
C GLN A 77 -1.03 -6.88 4.06
N ASP A 78 -0.59 -7.21 2.84
CA ASP A 78 -0.13 -8.55 2.49
C ASP A 78 1.08 -8.98 3.33
N ALA A 79 2.03 -8.07 3.56
CA ALA A 79 3.18 -8.33 4.41
C ALA A 79 2.77 -8.59 5.87
N ALA A 80 1.76 -7.88 6.39
CA ALA A 80 1.21 -8.11 7.73
C ALA A 80 0.60 -9.51 7.85
N VAL A 81 -0.21 -9.91 6.87
CA VAL A 81 -0.82 -11.26 6.80
C VAL A 81 0.25 -12.34 6.72
N ALA A 82 1.22 -12.20 5.82
CA ALA A 82 2.29 -13.16 5.62
C ALA A 82 3.14 -13.33 6.89
N HIS A 83 3.44 -12.22 7.57
CA HIS A 83 4.21 -12.31 8.80
C HIS A 83 3.43 -12.97 9.95
N ALA A 84 2.15 -12.62 10.14
CA ALA A 84 1.32 -13.25 11.15
C ALA A 84 1.24 -14.78 10.96
N ALA A 85 1.09 -15.23 9.70
CA ALA A 85 1.09 -16.65 9.36
C ALA A 85 2.43 -17.33 9.68
N ALA A 86 3.56 -16.70 9.33
CA ALA A 86 4.89 -17.23 9.63
C ALA A 86 5.14 -17.32 11.14
N GLU A 87 4.67 -16.36 11.92
CA GLU A 87 4.84 -16.37 13.37
C GLU A 87 3.99 -17.46 14.05
N ALA A 88 2.75 -17.66 13.58
CA ALA A 88 1.92 -18.77 14.05
C ALA A 88 2.57 -20.14 13.78
N GLN A 89 3.17 -20.33 12.59
CA GLN A 89 3.90 -21.56 12.25
C GLN A 89 5.11 -21.79 13.16
N ARG A 90 5.89 -20.74 13.44
CA ARG A 90 7.03 -20.81 14.37
C ARG A 90 6.59 -21.16 15.78
N ALA A 91 5.53 -20.53 16.28
CA ALA A 91 4.97 -20.81 17.59
C ALA A 91 4.54 -22.28 17.73
N GLN A 92 3.89 -22.84 16.70
CA GLN A 92 3.51 -24.25 16.67
C GLN A 92 4.75 -25.17 16.70
N ALA A 93 5.77 -24.88 15.90
CA ALA A 93 7.00 -25.67 15.88
C ALA A 93 7.71 -25.65 17.25
N LEU A 94 7.72 -24.50 17.93
CA LEU A 94 8.27 -24.38 19.29
C LEU A 94 7.47 -25.20 20.31
N ALA A 95 6.13 -25.18 20.22
CA ALA A 95 5.26 -25.97 21.08
C ALA A 95 5.51 -27.49 20.89
N ASP A 96 5.67 -27.94 19.64
CA ASP A 96 5.98 -29.34 19.33
C ASP A 96 7.34 -29.77 19.88
N VAL A 97 8.36 -28.92 19.77
CA VAL A 97 9.69 -29.17 20.33
C VAL A 97 9.63 -29.25 21.86
N ALA A 98 8.92 -28.33 22.50
CA ALA A 98 8.74 -28.32 23.95
C ALA A 98 8.01 -29.59 24.44
N ALA A 99 6.96 -30.03 23.73
CA ALA A 99 6.24 -31.25 24.04
C ALA A 99 7.13 -32.51 23.92
N ARG A 100 7.96 -32.59 22.88
CA ARG A 100 8.93 -33.69 22.70
C ARG A 100 9.98 -33.71 23.81
N ALA A 101 10.51 -32.54 24.19
CA ALA A 101 11.47 -32.42 25.28
C ALA A 101 10.87 -32.88 26.61
N ALA A 102 9.63 -32.48 26.92
CA ALA A 102 8.93 -32.92 28.13
C ALA A 102 8.71 -34.44 28.17
N ALA A 103 8.34 -35.05 27.03
CA ALA A 103 8.14 -36.50 26.92
C ALA A 103 9.45 -37.30 27.10
N LEU A 104 10.60 -36.73 26.76
CA LEU A 104 11.92 -37.33 27.00
C LEU A 104 12.32 -37.22 28.47
N SER A 105 12.11 -36.06 29.10
CA SER A 105 12.43 -35.84 30.52
C SER A 105 11.56 -36.66 31.49
N GLY A 106 10.32 -36.99 31.11
CA GLY A 106 9.42 -37.82 31.93
C GLY A 106 9.68 -39.34 31.88
N ARG A 107 10.66 -39.80 31.10
CA ARG A 107 11.05 -41.21 30.99
C ARG A 107 12.36 -41.56 31.74
N GLY A 108 12.96 -40.58 32.43
CA GLY A 108 14.19 -40.74 33.23
C GLY A 108 13.91 -41.03 34.69
#